data_AF-A0A174Z4M3-F1
#
_entry.id   AF-A0A174Z4M3-F1
#
_cell.length_a   1.000
_cell.length_b   1.000
_cell.length_c   1.000
_cell.angle_alpha   90.00
_cell.angle_beta   90.00
_cell.angle_gamma   90.00
#
_symmetry.space_group_name_H-M   'P 1'
#
loop_
_entity.id
_entity.type
_entity.pdbx_description
1 polymer ?
#
loop_
_entity_poly.entity_id
_entity_poly.type
_entity_poly.pdbx_seq_one_letter_code
_entity_poly.pdbx_strand_id
1 'polypeptide(L)'
;MTDKILAKINTEYELFFMQMMSCTKELLYSRSREIETKKAITSFLRDEVKNNKDIKLIRMSTSINLLDEFYRYATDHEDISLDEAMKIYMKNYTD
;
A
#
# COMPACT_ATOMS: atom_id res chain seq x y z
N MET A 1 -12.37 -5.74 13.64
CA MET A 1 -10.91 -5.87 13.46
C MET A 1 -10.50 -5.34 12.09
N THR A 2 -11.28 -5.65 11.05
CA THR A 2 -11.22 -5.06 9.71
C THR A 2 -11.20 -3.53 9.70
N ASP A 3 -12.12 -2.85 10.41
CA ASP A 3 -12.12 -1.38 10.54
C ASP A 3 -10.81 -0.80 11.09
N LYS A 4 -10.15 -1.47 12.03
CA LYS A 4 -8.87 -1.00 12.59
C LYS A 4 -7.75 -1.05 11.56
N ILE A 5 -7.76 -2.05 10.68
CA ILE A 5 -6.77 -2.20 9.62
C ILE A 5 -7.03 -1.24 8.48
N LEU A 6 -8.31 -1.02 8.13
CA LEU A 6 -8.68 0.02 7.18
C LEU A 6 -8.27 1.41 7.68
N ALA A 7 -8.54 1.72 8.95
CA ALA A 7 -8.09 2.97 9.57
C ALA A 7 -6.57 3.12 9.52
N LYS A 8 -5.83 2.05 9.81
CA LYS A 8 -4.36 2.03 9.72
C LYS A 8 -3.85 2.31 8.30
N ILE A 9 -4.36 1.59 7.29
CA ILE A 9 -4.00 1.82 5.88
C ILE A 9 -4.26 3.27 5.48
N ASN A 10 -5.37 3.84 5.95
CA ASN A 10 -5.70 5.24 5.70
C ASN A 10 -4.71 6.18 6.37
N THR A 11 -4.40 5.96 7.64
CA THR A 11 -3.43 6.76 8.38
C THR A 11 -2.04 6.70 7.75
N GLU A 12 -1.58 5.53 7.31
CA GLU A 12 -0.29 5.40 6.61
C GLU A 12 -0.29 6.20 5.29
N TYR A 13 -1.38 6.13 4.51
CA TYR A 13 -1.50 6.89 3.27
C TYR A 13 -1.59 8.40 3.53
N GLU A 14 -2.31 8.83 4.57
CA GLU A 14 -2.42 10.24 4.98
C GLU A 14 -1.05 10.78 5.43
N LEU A 15 -0.28 10.01 6.19
CA LEU A 15 1.08 10.37 6.59
C LEU A 15 1.98 10.54 5.37
N PHE A 16 1.92 9.61 4.41
CA PHE A 16 2.64 9.72 3.14
C PHE A 16 2.21 10.96 2.35
N PHE A 17 0.91 11.23 2.25
CA PHE A 17 0.40 12.38 1.51
C PHE A 17 0.80 13.70 2.16
N MET A 18 0.77 13.80 3.49
CA MET A 18 1.25 14.97 4.23
C MET A 18 2.75 15.23 4.00
N GLN A 19 3.56 14.17 3.91
CA GLN A 19 4.99 14.29 3.55
C GLN A 19 5.20 14.75 2.10
N MET A 20 4.34 14.34 1.17
CA MET A 20 4.43 14.81 -0.22
C MET A 20 3.99 16.27 -0.35
N MET A 21 2.96 16.68 0.39
CA MET A 21 2.47 18.07 0.39
C MET A 21 3.41 19.06 1.07
N SER A 22 4.33 18.59 1.92
CA SER A 22 5.39 19.44 2.49
C SER A 22 6.58 19.64 1.55
N CYS A 23 6.63 18.92 0.42
CA CYS A 23 7.68 19.06 -0.60
C CYS A 23 7.37 20.22 -1.57
N THR A 24 8.42 20.75 -2.22
CA THR A 24 8.27 21.78 -3.25
C THR A 24 7.56 21.23 -4.49
N LYS A 25 6.93 22.11 -5.28
CA LYS A 25 6.19 21.76 -6.50
C LYS A 25 7.00 20.90 -7.48
N GLU A 26 8.30 21.16 -7.61
CA GLU A 26 9.20 20.41 -8.50
C GLU A 26 9.44 18.97 -8.01
N LEU A 27 9.57 18.78 -6.70
CA LEU A 27 9.71 17.45 -6.09
C LEU A 27 8.42 16.62 -6.22
N LEU A 28 7.26 17.27 -6.14
CA LEU A 28 5.96 16.62 -6.37
C LEU A 28 5.85 16.03 -7.78
N TYR A 29 6.29 16.76 -8.81
CA TYR A 29 6.30 16.23 -10.18
C TYR A 29 7.30 15.08 -10.33
N SER A 30 8.49 15.21 -9.74
CA SER A 30 9.51 14.14 -9.77
C SER A 30 9.07 12.86 -9.05
N ARG A 31 8.18 12.97 -8.05
CA ARG A 31 7.66 11.82 -7.29
C ARG A 31 6.24 11.42 -7.66
N SER A 32 5.71 11.96 -8.77
CA SER A 32 4.36 11.66 -9.27
C SER A 32 4.12 10.15 -9.43
N ARG A 33 5.09 9.42 -10.00
CA ARG A 33 5.03 7.95 -10.16
C ARG A 33 4.93 7.21 -8.83
N GLU A 34 5.66 7.65 -7.79
CA GLU A 34 5.56 7.07 -6.45
C GLU A 34 4.17 7.30 -5.86
N ILE A 35 3.63 8.52 -6.00
CA ILE A 35 2.29 8.88 -5.51
C ILE A 35 1.22 8.02 -6.17
N GLU A 36 1.26 7.86 -7.49
CA GLU A 36 0.29 7.03 -8.21
C GLU A 36 0.38 5.56 -7.80
N THR A 37 1.60 5.04 -7.64
CA THR A 37 1.83 3.64 -7.23
C THR A 37 1.29 3.40 -5.81
N LYS A 38 1.64 4.25 -4.84
CA LYS A 38 1.15 4.13 -3.45
C LYS A 38 -0.35 4.34 -3.33
N LYS A 39 -0.95 5.19 -4.18
CA LYS A 39 -2.41 5.34 -4.28
C LYS A 39 -3.07 4.06 -4.79
N ALA A 40 -2.53 3.43 -5.83
CA ALA A 40 -3.04 2.17 -6.37
C ALA A 40 -2.94 1.03 -5.34
N ILE A 41 -1.81 0.92 -4.64
CA ILE A 41 -1.61 -0.06 -3.54
C ILE A 41 -2.64 0.17 -2.42
N THR A 42 -2.89 1.42 -2.05
CA THR A 42 -3.88 1.76 -1.00
C THR A 42 -5.29 1.29 -1.40
N SER A 43 -5.69 1.53 -2.65
CA SER A 43 -6.97 1.05 -3.16
C SER A 43 -7.04 -0.48 -3.16
N PHE A 44 -6.02 -1.16 -3.68
CA PHE A 44 -5.95 -2.62 -3.70
C PHE A 44 -6.09 -3.22 -2.30
N LEU A 45 -5.31 -2.73 -1.33
CA LEU A 45 -5.37 -3.21 0.05
C LEU A 45 -6.74 -2.96 0.70
N ARG A 46 -7.38 -1.82 0.42
CA ARG A 46 -8.73 -1.55 0.92
C ARG A 46 -9.77 -2.52 0.36
N ASP A 47 -9.68 -2.83 -0.92
CA ASP A 47 -10.60 -3.78 -1.56
C ASP A 47 -10.37 -5.20 -1.07
N GLU A 48 -9.12 -5.63 -0.96
CA GLU A 48 -8.75 -6.94 -0.41
C GLU A 48 -9.26 -7.09 1.03
N VAL A 49 -8.99 -6.14 1.92
CA VAL A 49 -9.43 -6.17 3.33
C VAL A 49 -10.96 -6.21 3.48
N LYS A 50 -11.71 -5.68 2.50
CA LYS A 50 -13.18 -5.70 2.50
C LYS A 50 -13.76 -6.99 1.92
N ASN A 51 -13.18 -7.48 0.83
CA ASN A 51 -13.77 -8.54 0.02
C ASN A 51 -13.24 -9.93 0.39
N ASN A 52 -12.01 -10.01 0.90
CA ASN A 52 -11.31 -11.27 1.10
C ASN A 52 -11.39 -11.71 2.57
N LYS A 53 -12.20 -12.75 2.83
CA LYS A 53 -12.49 -13.26 4.19
C LYS A 53 -11.31 -14.02 4.80
N ASP A 54 -10.34 -14.43 3.99
CA ASP A 54 -9.20 -15.27 4.40
C ASP A 54 -7.95 -14.46 4.75
N ILE A 55 -8.05 -13.12 4.75
CA ILE A 55 -6.92 -12.28 5.11
C ILE A 55 -6.54 -12.48 6.57
N LYS A 56 -5.25 -12.75 6.80
CA LYS A 56 -4.59 -12.73 8.10
C LYS A 56 -4.46 -11.30 8.61
N LEU A 57 -5.59 -10.75 9.04
CA LEU A 57 -5.75 -9.40 9.58
C LEU A 57 -4.73 -9.09 10.69
N ILE A 58 -4.41 -10.08 11.52
CA ILE A 58 -3.41 -9.94 12.60
C ILE A 58 -2.02 -9.61 12.01
N ARG A 59 -1.59 -10.30 10.94
CA ARG A 59 -0.28 -10.09 10.31
C ARG A 59 -0.18 -8.73 9.62
N MET A 60 -1.27 -8.28 8.98
CA MET A 60 -1.36 -6.92 8.44
C MET A 60 -1.33 -5.85 9.54
N SER A 61 -1.98 -6.12 10.68
CA SER A 61 -1.98 -5.20 11.81
C SER A 61 -0.60 -5.03 12.45
N THR A 62 0.26 -6.05 12.41
CA THR A 62 1.62 -6.02 12.97
C THR A 62 2.69 -5.45 12.03
N SER A 63 2.43 -5.33 10.72
CA SER A 63 3.39 -4.68 9.80
C SER A 63 3.61 -3.22 10.22
N ILE A 64 4.82 -2.69 10.17
CA ILE A 64 5.10 -1.33 10.64
C ILE A 64 4.82 -0.29 9.55
N ASN A 65 5.02 -0.65 8.27
CA ASN A 65 4.79 0.21 7.12
C ASN A 65 4.25 -0.63 5.95
N LEU A 66 2.99 -1.02 6.03
CA LEU A 66 2.38 -1.95 5.07
C LEU A 66 2.42 -1.38 3.65
N LEU A 67 2.12 -0.08 3.49
CA LEU A 67 2.18 0.56 2.17
C LEU A 67 3.59 0.59 1.58
N ASP A 68 4.61 0.80 2.42
CA ASP A 68 6.00 0.88 1.95
C ASP A 68 6.56 -0.51 1.61
N GLU A 69 6.14 -1.56 2.33
CA GLU A 69 6.48 -2.94 2.01
C GLU A 69 5.96 -3.36 0.63
N PHE A 70 4.67 -3.10 0.35
CA PHE A 70 4.08 -3.37 -0.96
C PHE A 70 4.72 -2.51 -2.07
N TYR A 71 5.03 -1.24 -1.77
CA TYR A 71 5.69 -0.36 -2.72
C TYR A 71 7.09 -0.86 -3.07
N ARG A 72 7.91 -1.24 -2.08
CA ARG A 72 9.25 -1.80 -2.30
C ARG A 72 9.19 -3.06 -3.15
N TYR A 73 8.27 -3.97 -2.82
CA TYR A 73 8.10 -5.20 -3.61
C TYR A 73 7.78 -4.90 -5.07
N ALA A 74 6.87 -3.96 -5.33
CA ALA A 74 6.52 -3.54 -6.69
C ALA A 74 7.67 -2.83 -7.42
N THR A 75 8.51 -2.06 -6.72
CA THR A 75 9.69 -1.42 -7.32
C THR A 75 10.85 -2.38 -7.53
N ASP A 76 10.99 -3.41 -6.70
CA ASP A 76 12.02 -4.45 -6.87
C ASP A 76 11.67 -5.39 -8.03
N HIS A 77 10.38 -5.47 -8.40
CA HIS A 77 9.86 -6.30 -9.49
C HIS A 77 9.20 -5.43 -10.58
N GLU A 78 9.95 -4.47 -11.14
CA GLU A 78 9.48 -3.67 -12.30
C GLU A 78 9.26 -4.52 -13.57
N ASP A 79 9.67 -5.79 -13.57
CA ASP A 79 9.48 -6.75 -14.65
C ASP A 79 8.02 -7.26 -14.76
N ILE A 80 7.22 -7.09 -13.72
CA ILE A 80 5.81 -7.50 -13.68
C ILE A 80 4.88 -6.30 -13.46
N SER A 81 3.59 -6.48 -13.80
CA SER A 81 2.61 -5.42 -13.57
C SER A 81 2.38 -5.18 -12.07
N LEU A 82 2.05 -3.94 -11.70
CA LEU A 82 1.77 -3.57 -10.29
C LEU A 82 0.68 -4.46 -9.67
N ASP A 83 -0.38 -4.77 -10.42
CA ASP A 83 -1.46 -5.66 -9.98
C ASP A 83 -0.95 -7.07 -9.67
N GLU A 84 -0.06 -7.59 -10.51
CA GLU A 84 0.52 -8.92 -10.34
C GLU A 84 1.49 -8.96 -9.16
N ALA A 85 2.35 -7.95 -9.01
CA ALA A 85 3.23 -7.80 -7.87
C ALA A 85 2.45 -7.74 -6.55
N MET A 86 1.38 -6.94 -6.51
CA MET A 86 0.50 -6.84 -5.33
C MET A 86 -0.16 -8.17 -5.00
N LYS A 87 -0.70 -8.90 -6.00
CA LYS A 87 -1.31 -10.22 -5.80
C LYS A 87 -0.32 -11.27 -5.30
N ILE A 88 0.91 -11.27 -5.82
CA ILE A 88 1.95 -12.20 -5.38
C ILE A 88 2.32 -11.90 -3.92
N TYR A 89 2.57 -10.63 -3.58
CA TYR A 89 2.92 -10.25 -2.21
C TYR A 89 1.77 -10.45 -1.23
N MET A 90 0.53 -10.28 -1.69
CA MET A 90 -0.69 -10.52 -0.91
C MET A 90 -0.79 -11.97 -0.40
N LYS A 91 -0.20 -12.95 -1.10
CA LYS A 91 -0.12 -14.34 -0.63
C LYS A 91 0.60 -14.50 0.72
N ASN A 92 1.41 -13.53 1.14
CA ASN A 92 1.99 -13.54 2.48
C ASN A 92 0.95 -13.31 3.60
N TYR A 93 -0.24 -12.82 3.22
CA TYR A 93 -1.33 -12.41 4.10
C TYR A 93 -2.63 -13.18 3.86
N THR A 94 -2.71 -14.06 2.86
CA THR A 94 -3.82 -14.99 2.61
C THR A 94 -3.21 -16.39 2.54
N ASP A 95 -3.58 -17.31 3.43
CA ASP A 95 -2.96 -18.65 3.50
C ASP A 95 -3.16 -19.46 2.21
#